data_AF-A0A098THR3-F1
#
_entry.id   AF-A0A098THR3-F1
#
_cell.length_a   1.000
_cell.length_b   1.000
_cell.length_c   1.000
_cell.angle_alpha   90.00
_cell.angle_beta   90.00
_cell.angle_gamma   90.00
#
_symmetry.space_group_name_H-M   'P 1'
#
loop_
_entity.id
_entity.type
_entity.pdbx_description
1 polymer ?
#
loop_
_entity_poly.entity_id
_entity_poly.type
_entity_poly.pdbx_seq_one_letter_code
_entity_poly.pdbx_strand_id
1 'polypeptide(L)'
;MINPWMEGNIHKSSRDRAVEQWQQLYRILQRYAAVDLATPQRGWPDMVFTANAGLVLGKTVVLSRFFHKERQGEEPVFPAVVCSTGIHRLRTAQGSAL
;
A
#
# COMPACT_ATOMS: atom_id res chain seq x y z
N MET A 1 10.81 13.30 -2.07
CA MET A 1 11.25 12.41 -3.17
C MET A 1 11.99 11.27 -2.51
N ILE A 2 11.49 10.04 -2.66
CA ILE A 2 11.91 8.89 -1.82
C ILE A 2 12.52 7.73 -2.64
N ASN A 3 12.57 7.86 -3.97
CA ASN A 3 13.25 6.91 -4.86
C ASN A 3 13.72 7.60 -6.17
N PRO A 4 14.69 7.01 -6.91
CA PRO A 4 15.27 7.63 -8.12
C PRO A 4 14.26 7.88 -9.24
N TRP A 5 13.20 7.06 -9.35
CA TRP A 5 12.18 7.20 -10.40
C TRP A 5 11.29 8.43 -10.22
N MET A 6 11.23 8.97 -9.00
CA MET A 6 10.49 10.20 -8.69
C MET A 6 11.26 11.48 -9.04
N GLU A 7 12.56 11.38 -9.37
CA GLU A 7 13.36 12.55 -9.73
C GLU A 7 12.83 13.24 -10.98
N GLY A 8 12.66 14.56 -10.93
CA GLY A 8 12.17 15.34 -12.08
C GLY A 8 10.71 15.08 -12.47
N ASN A 9 9.97 14.24 -11.74
CA ASN A 9 8.58 13.85 -12.01
C ASN A 9 7.55 14.43 -11.03
N ILE A 10 8.00 15.24 -10.07
CA ILE A 10 7.12 15.92 -9.11
C ILE A 10 6.14 16.82 -9.90
N HIS A 11 4.84 16.64 -9.67
CA HIS A 11 3.73 17.32 -10.37
C HIS A 11 3.57 17.02 -11.88
N LYS A 12 4.28 16.04 -12.43
CA LYS A 12 4.13 15.64 -13.84
C LYS A 12 3.11 14.52 -14.09
N SER A 13 2.46 14.01 -13.03
CA SER A 13 1.46 12.96 -13.16
C SER A 13 0.14 13.50 -13.68
N SER A 14 -0.38 12.89 -14.75
CA SER A 14 -1.77 13.10 -15.20
C SER A 14 -2.69 12.20 -14.38
N ARG A 15 -3.54 12.80 -13.55
CA ARG A 15 -4.49 12.06 -12.72
C ARG A 15 -5.44 11.21 -13.56
N ASP A 16 -5.97 11.78 -14.64
CA ASP A 16 -6.96 11.10 -15.48
C ASP A 16 -6.35 9.86 -16.14
N ARG A 17 -5.15 9.99 -16.72
CA ARG A 17 -4.42 8.84 -17.28
C ARG A 17 -4.07 7.79 -16.21
N ALA A 18 -3.69 8.22 -15.01
CA ALA A 18 -3.38 7.30 -13.92
C ALA A 18 -4.63 6.51 -13.50
N VAL A 19 -5.81 7.14 -13.45
CA VAL A 19 -7.09 6.47 -13.18
C VAL A 19 -7.42 5.47 -14.28
N GLU A 20 -7.28 5.84 -15.56
CA GLU A 20 -7.52 4.93 -16.68
C GLU A 20 -6.62 3.69 -16.62
N GLN A 21 -5.32 3.88 -16.41
CA GLN A 21 -4.34 2.80 -16.30
C GLN A 21 -4.64 1.88 -15.12
N TRP A 22 -4.98 2.45 -13.96
CA TRP A 22 -5.35 1.68 -12.77
C TRP A 22 -6.63 0.88 -12.99
N GLN A 23 -7.66 1.49 -13.61
CA GLN A 23 -8.91 0.82 -13.93
C GLN A 23 -8.71 -0.35 -14.90
N GLN A 24 -7.82 -0.19 -15.88
CA GLN A 24 -7.48 -1.27 -16.80
C GLN A 24 -6.82 -2.44 -16.06
N LEU A 25 -5.85 -2.18 -15.19
CA LEU A 25 -5.22 -3.20 -14.36
C LEU A 25 -6.24 -3.92 -13.47
N TYR A 26 -7.07 -3.15 -12.76
CA TYR A 26 -8.12 -3.66 -11.88
C TYR A 26 -9.07 -4.61 -12.62
N ARG A 27 -9.59 -4.19 -13.79
CA ARG A 27 -10.49 -5.01 -14.61
C ARG A 27 -9.84 -6.28 -15.13
N ILE A 28 -8.54 -6.26 -15.44
CA ILE A 28 -7.81 -7.46 -15.89
C ILE A 28 -7.66 -8.42 -14.72
N LEU A 29 -7.21 -7.94 -13.55
CA LEU A 29 -7.00 -8.78 -12.37
C LEU A 29 -8.30 -9.45 -11.89
N GLN A 30 -9.42 -8.72 -11.92
CA GLN A 30 -10.73 -9.26 -11.51
C GLN A 30 -11.20 -10.46 -12.33
N ARG A 31 -10.66 -10.68 -13.54
CA ARG A 31 -11.00 -11.86 -14.35
C ARG A 31 -10.35 -13.13 -13.81
N TYR A 32 -9.30 -13.00 -12.99
CA TYR A 32 -8.47 -14.12 -12.54
C TYR A 32 -8.45 -14.28 -11.02
N ALA A 33 -8.79 -13.23 -10.26
CA ALA A 33 -8.79 -13.26 -8.80
C ALA A 33 -9.84 -12.32 -8.20
N ALA A 34 -10.25 -12.59 -6.97
CA ALA A 34 -10.96 -11.61 -6.17
C ALA A 34 -10.03 -10.42 -5.88
N VAL A 35 -10.56 -9.20 -5.96
CA VAL A 35 -9.78 -7.98 -5.73
C VAL A 35 -10.51 -7.12 -4.70
N ASP A 36 -9.96 -7.08 -3.50
CA ASP A 36 -10.41 -6.20 -2.42
C ASP A 36 -9.74 -4.83 -2.54
N LEU A 37 -10.47 -3.78 -2.16
CA LEU A 37 -10.02 -2.40 -2.27
C LEU A 37 -9.91 -1.74 -0.90
N ALA A 38 -8.81 -1.02 -0.71
CA ALA A 38 -8.60 -0.13 0.42
C ALA A 38 -9.19 1.25 0.13
N THR A 39 -9.81 1.90 1.12
CA THR A 39 -10.24 3.29 1.00
C THR A 39 -9.02 4.22 0.92
N PRO A 40 -8.84 4.98 -0.18
CA PRO A 40 -7.70 5.88 -0.34
C PRO A 40 -7.77 7.03 0.67
N GLN A 41 -6.61 7.47 1.17
CA GLN A 41 -6.52 8.60 2.11
C GLN A 41 -5.89 9.83 1.46
N ARG A 42 -6.49 11.00 1.71
CA ARG A 42 -5.93 12.27 1.26
C ARG A 42 -4.60 12.54 1.97
N GLY A 43 -3.59 12.97 1.20
CA GLY A 43 -2.26 13.26 1.73
C GLY A 43 -1.27 12.11 1.62
N TRP A 44 -1.72 10.90 1.25
CA TRP A 44 -0.88 9.70 1.14
C TRP A 44 -0.96 9.11 -0.28
N PRO A 45 -0.32 9.76 -1.28
CA PRO A 45 -0.44 9.38 -2.69
C PRO A 45 0.15 8.00 -2.99
N ASP A 46 1.13 7.53 -2.20
CA ASP A 46 1.81 6.25 -2.41
C ASP A 46 1.03 5.04 -1.85
N MET A 47 -0.13 5.25 -1.22
CA MET A 47 -1.02 4.17 -0.75
C MET A 47 -1.48 3.22 -1.86
N VAL A 48 -1.46 3.67 -3.12
CA VAL A 48 -1.81 2.85 -4.28
C VAL A 48 -0.85 1.67 -4.46
N PHE A 49 0.35 1.72 -3.87
CA PHE A 49 1.33 0.65 -3.89
C PHE A 49 1.13 -0.32 -2.70
N THR A 50 -0.03 -0.99 -2.71
CA THR A 50 -0.50 -1.91 -1.66
C THR A 50 0.42 -3.10 -1.41
N ALA A 51 1.31 -3.44 -2.35
CA ALA A 51 2.37 -4.43 -2.14
C ALA A 51 3.26 -4.10 -0.93
N ASN A 52 3.37 -2.82 -0.57
CA ASN A 52 4.14 -2.40 0.60
C ASN A 52 3.33 -2.40 1.90
N ALA A 53 2.08 -2.85 1.91
CA ALA A 53 1.25 -2.86 3.13
C ALA A 53 1.80 -3.83 4.19
N GLY A 54 2.36 -4.96 3.73
CA GLY A 54 2.91 -6.00 4.58
C GLY A 54 3.05 -7.31 3.83
N LEU A 55 3.63 -8.30 4.51
CA LEU A 55 3.79 -9.66 4.00
C LEU A 55 2.72 -10.56 4.62
N VAL A 56 1.89 -11.19 3.79
CA VAL A 56 0.87 -12.15 4.20
C VAL A 56 1.38 -13.57 3.97
N LEU A 57 1.27 -14.44 4.98
CA LEU A 57 1.51 -15.87 4.88
C LEU A 57 0.39 -16.63 5.60
N GLY A 58 -0.42 -17.37 4.85
CA GLY A 58 -1.60 -18.04 5.39
C GLY A 58 -2.60 -17.04 5.99
N LYS A 59 -2.95 -17.23 7.25
CA LYS A 59 -3.83 -16.30 8.00
C LYS A 59 -3.04 -15.27 8.81
N THR A 60 -1.82 -14.97 8.40
CA THR A 60 -0.92 -14.17 9.23
C THR A 60 -0.32 -13.03 8.41
N VAL A 61 -0.24 -11.83 8.96
CA VAL A 61 0.42 -10.67 8.32
C VAL A 61 1.51 -10.08 9.20
N VAL A 62 2.66 -9.80 8.58
CA VAL A 62 3.69 -8.90 9.11
C VAL A 62 3.52 -7.56 8.41
N LEU A 63 3.07 -6.55 9.15
CA LEU A 63 2.86 -5.21 8.60
C LEU A 63 4.20 -4.53 8.32
N SER A 64 4.24 -3.75 7.24
CA SER A 64 5.40 -2.92 6.95
C SER A 64 5.57 -1.81 7.97
N ARG A 65 6.84 -1.47 8.21
CA ARG A 65 7.25 -0.25 8.90
C ARG A 65 8.07 0.58 7.91
N PHE A 66 7.55 1.73 7.51
CA PHE A 66 8.14 2.52 6.45
C PHE A 66 9.35 3.31 6.97
N PHE A 67 10.46 3.22 6.24
CA PHE A 67 11.67 3.97 6.54
C PHE A 67 11.48 5.49 6.36
N HIS A 68 10.81 5.89 5.27
CA HIS A 68 10.58 7.29 4.92
C HIS A 68 9.32 7.84 5.60
N LYS A 69 9.43 9.02 6.23
CA LYS A 69 8.33 9.69 6.97
C LYS A 69 7.14 10.01 6.06
N GLU A 70 7.40 10.24 4.78
CA GLU A 70 6.42 10.52 3.74
C GLU A 70 5.42 9.37 3.53
N ARG A 71 5.72 8.16 4.00
CA ARG A 71 4.84 6.98 3.91
C ARG A 71 4.39 6.42 5.27
N GLN A 72 4.92 6.94 6.38
CA GLN A 72 4.60 6.44 7.72
C GLN A 72 3.13 6.64 8.11
N GLY A 73 2.43 7.64 7.55
CA GLY A 73 1.00 7.80 7.79
C GLY A 73 0.10 6.81 7.05
N GLU A 74 0.68 5.93 6.22
CA GLU A 74 -0.04 4.80 5.62
C GLU A 74 -0.15 3.61 6.59
N GLU A 75 0.79 3.48 7.54
CA GLU A 75 0.86 2.39 8.53
C GLU A 75 -0.43 2.16 9.33
N PRO A 76 -1.20 3.19 9.77
CA PRO A 76 -2.47 2.95 10.47
C PRO A 76 -3.61 2.49 9.55
N VAL A 77 -3.50 2.66 8.23
CA VAL A 77 -4.60 2.41 7.28
C VAL A 77 -4.58 0.98 6.77
N PHE A 78 -3.40 0.45 6.43
CA PHE A 78 -3.25 -0.91 5.93
C PHE A 78 -3.76 -2.03 6.87
N PRO A 79 -3.58 -1.96 8.19
CA PRO A 79 -4.06 -2.99 9.12
C PRO A 79 -5.58 -3.16 9.09
N ALA A 80 -6.34 -2.08 8.87
CA ALA A 80 -7.80 -2.13 8.84
C ALA A 80 -8.31 -2.97 7.65
N VAL A 81 -7.64 -2.86 6.51
CA VAL A 81 -8.00 -3.60 5.29
C VAL A 81 -7.60 -5.07 5.43
N VAL A 82 -6.37 -5.35 5.85
CA VAL A 82 -5.84 -6.71 5.96
C VAL A 82 -6.51 -7.52 7.07
N CYS A 83 -6.87 -6.93 8.21
CA CYS A 83 -7.52 -7.68 9.29
C CYS A 83 -9.00 -8.00 9.00
N SER A 84 -9.66 -7.25 8.12
CA SER A 84 -11.07 -7.50 7.75
C SER A 84 -11.27 -8.83 7.00
N THR A 85 -10.20 -9.37 6.38
CA THR A 85 -10.23 -10.60 5.58
C THR A 85 -9.94 -11.87 6.40
N GLY A 86 -10.06 -11.82 7.74
CA GLY A 86 -9.79 -12.98 8.61
C GLY A 86 -8.31 -13.30 8.79
N ILE A 87 -7.43 -12.31 8.56
CA ILE A 87 -5.97 -12.41 8.72
C ILE A 87 -5.58 -11.87 10.11
N HIS A 88 -4.75 -12.63 10.82
CA HIS A 88 -4.19 -12.30 12.12
C HIS A 88 -2.92 -11.46 11.98
N ARG A 89 -2.87 -10.35 12.71
CA ARG A 89 -1.70 -9.48 12.76
C ARG A 89 -0.61 -10.10 13.65
N LEU A 90 0.60 -10.21 13.13
CA LEU A 90 1.80 -10.36 13.97
C LEU A 90 2.32 -8.98 14.35
N ARG A 91 2.61 -8.83 15.64
CA ARG A 91 3.43 -7.74 16.12
C ARG A 91 4.87 -8.21 16.01
N THR A 92 5.67 -7.59 15.15
CA THR A 92 7.12 -7.81 15.19
C THR A 92 7.61 -7.45 16.59
N ALA A 93 8.55 -8.22 17.15
CA ALA A 93 9.23 -7.86 18.39
C ALA A 93 9.74 -6.42 18.26
N GLN A 94 9.56 -5.60 19.30
CA GLN A 94 10.11 -4.26 19.33
C GLN A 94 11.62 -4.39 19.07
N GLY A 95 12.07 -3.98 17.89
CA GLY A 95 13.49 -3.80 17.65
C GLY A 95 13.98 -2.78 18.66
N SER A 96 14.81 -3.22 19.60
CA SER A 96 15.62 -2.34 20.42
C SER A 96 16.33 -1.40 19.46
N ALA A 97 16.03 -0.10 19.55
CA ALA A 97 16.91 0.90 19.00
C ALA A 97 18.28 0.67 19.65
N LEU A 98 19.27 0.28 18.85
CA LEU A 98 20.67 0.54 19.14
C LEU A 98 21.02 1.87 18.50
#